data_AF-A0A1S2MF09-F1
#
_entry.id   AF-A0A1S2MF09-F1
#
_cell.length_a   1.000
_cell.length_b   1.000
_cell.length_c   1.000
_cell.angle_alpha   90.00
_cell.angle_beta   90.00
_cell.angle_gamma   90.00
#
_symmetry.space_group_name_H-M   'P 1'
#
loop_
_entity.id
_entity.type
_entity.pdbx_description
1 polymer ?
#
loop_
_entity_poly.entity_id
_entity_poly.type
_entity_poly.pdbx_seq_one_letter_code
_entity_poly.pdbx_strand_id
1 'polypeptide(L)'
;MSISTDVASIQIMAEVYKKNSTQSVFEKTVNSLVQEVPYIDWVGIYLITEGQNLQLVESSDDADDLGWDYNGELKFSITNSMNQQIGLIVVRSKQAIAFDVTDVTTLETIADAIGQICYSN
;
A
#
# COMPACT_ATOMS: atom_id res chain seq x y z
N MET A 1 4.65 -12.32 17.52
CA MET A 1 3.36 -11.66 17.83
C MET A 1 3.67 -10.25 18.28
N SER A 2 3.60 -9.28 17.38
CA SER A 2 3.69 -7.87 17.77
C SER A 2 2.29 -7.29 17.79
N ILE A 3 1.92 -6.77 18.95
CA ILE A 3 0.64 -6.12 19.24
C ILE A 3 0.41 -4.90 18.30
N SER A 4 1.47 -4.37 17.68
CA SER A 4 1.40 -3.23 16.75
C SER A 4 0.71 -3.54 15.43
N THR A 5 0.97 -4.72 14.84
CA THR A 5 0.41 -5.10 13.53
C THR A 5 -1.10 -5.37 13.62
N ASP A 6 -1.55 -5.93 14.74
CA ASP A 6 -2.96 -6.19 15.02
C ASP A 6 -3.75 -4.88 15.24
N VAL A 7 -3.13 -3.89 15.86
CA VAL A 7 -3.74 -2.57 16.08
C VAL A 7 -3.83 -1.79 14.76
N ALA A 8 -2.78 -1.81 13.94
CA ALA A 8 -2.77 -1.18 12.62
C ALA A 8 -3.86 -1.78 11.71
N SER A 9 -3.96 -3.11 11.67
CA SER A 9 -4.98 -3.81 10.88
C SER A 9 -6.41 -3.52 11.37
N ILE A 10 -6.67 -3.46 12.68
CA ILE A 10 -7.98 -3.05 13.22
C ILE A 10 -8.32 -1.60 12.86
N GLN A 11 -7.35 -0.68 12.94
CA GLN A 11 -7.57 0.73 12.63
C GLN A 11 -7.78 0.97 11.13
N ILE A 12 -7.13 0.19 10.27
CA ILE A 12 -7.35 0.22 8.83
C ILE A 12 -8.75 -0.31 8.55
N MET A 13 -9.11 -1.51 9.06
CA MET A 13 -10.43 -2.11 8.88
C MET A 13 -11.58 -1.25 9.41
N ALA A 14 -11.39 -0.55 10.53
CA ALA A 14 -12.40 0.37 11.07
C ALA A 14 -12.66 1.59 10.16
N GLU A 15 -11.63 2.03 9.43
CA GLU A 15 -11.74 3.11 8.43
C GLU A 15 -12.44 2.62 7.16
N VAL A 16 -12.13 1.38 6.74
CA VAL A 16 -12.79 0.69 5.61
C VAL A 16 -14.30 0.64 5.78
N TYR A 17 -14.79 0.33 6.99
CA TYR A 17 -16.22 0.23 7.27
C TYR A 17 -16.96 1.59 7.41
N LYS A 18 -16.24 2.72 7.49
CA LYS A 18 -16.83 4.04 7.79
C LYS A 18 -17.27 4.88 6.58
N LYS A 19 -17.15 4.39 5.33
CA LYS A 19 -17.48 5.16 4.10
C LYS A 19 -16.68 6.48 3.96
N ASN A 20 -15.43 6.51 4.40
CA ASN A 20 -14.56 7.62 4.03
C ASN A 20 -14.15 7.50 2.55
N SER A 21 -13.80 8.60 1.90
CA SER A 21 -13.36 8.60 0.49
C SER A 21 -12.17 7.66 0.32
N THR A 22 -12.12 6.94 -0.80
CA THR A 22 -11.01 6.04 -1.17
C THR A 22 -9.62 6.68 -0.96
N GLN A 23 -9.52 8.00 -1.16
CA GLN A 23 -8.32 8.79 -0.87
C GLN A 23 -7.85 8.68 0.58
N SER A 24 -8.75 8.78 1.56
CA SER A 24 -8.37 8.70 2.99
C SER A 24 -7.82 7.33 3.39
N VAL A 25 -8.29 6.26 2.74
CA VAL A 25 -7.76 4.91 2.95
C VAL A 25 -6.35 4.81 2.38
N PHE A 26 -6.11 5.40 1.21
CA PHE A 26 -4.78 5.45 0.60
C PHE A 26 -3.80 6.24 1.47
N GLU A 27 -4.18 7.45 1.87
CA GLU A 27 -3.35 8.34 2.69
C GLU A 27 -2.96 7.65 4.00
N LYS A 28 -3.93 7.01 4.67
CA LYS A 28 -3.65 6.27 5.89
C LYS A 28 -2.74 5.06 5.64
N THR A 29 -2.95 4.34 4.54
CA THR A 29 -2.15 3.15 4.22
C THR A 29 -0.68 3.51 3.99
N VAL A 30 -0.40 4.50 3.14
CA VAL A 30 0.98 4.90 2.83
C VAL A 30 1.70 5.43 4.07
N ASN A 31 1.01 6.22 4.91
CA ASN A 31 1.57 6.77 6.13
C ASN A 31 1.80 5.70 7.20
N SER A 32 0.82 4.81 7.44
CA SER A 32 0.96 3.76 8.44
C SER A 32 2.04 2.76 8.08
N LEU A 33 2.22 2.42 6.80
CA LEU A 33 3.29 1.50 6.39
C LEU A 33 4.69 2.07 6.68
N VAL A 34 4.94 3.35 6.38
CA VAL A 34 6.23 3.98 6.69
C VAL A 34 6.41 4.19 8.20
N GLN A 35 5.34 4.53 8.94
CA GLN A 35 5.42 4.79 10.39
C GLN A 35 5.60 3.51 11.22
N GLU A 36 4.90 2.44 10.86
CA GLU A 36 4.85 1.21 11.67
C GLU A 36 5.90 0.17 11.24
N VAL A 37 6.47 0.29 10.04
CA VAL A 37 7.43 -0.67 9.48
C VAL A 37 8.78 0.03 9.26
N PRO A 38 9.74 -0.07 10.20
CA PRO A 38 10.95 0.77 10.21
C PRO A 38 11.91 0.61 9.02
N TYR A 39 11.75 -0.45 8.23
CA TYR A 39 12.54 -0.69 7.02
C TYR A 39 11.81 -0.29 5.74
N ILE A 40 10.56 0.16 5.81
CA ILE A 40 9.86 0.76 4.68
C ILE A 40 10.15 2.27 4.72
N ASP A 41 10.90 2.74 3.74
CA ASP A 41 11.28 4.15 3.64
C ASP A 41 10.31 4.94 2.74
N TRP A 42 9.61 4.28 1.83
CA TRP A 42 8.62 4.92 0.97
C TRP A 42 7.55 3.94 0.48
N VAL A 43 6.32 4.43 0.34
CA VAL A 43 5.18 3.70 -0.24
C VAL A 43 4.43 4.58 -1.23
N GLY A 44 4.04 4.01 -2.37
CA GLY A 44 3.18 4.65 -3.35
C GLY A 44 2.06 3.74 -3.83
N ILE A 45 0.89 4.32 -4.05
CA ILE A 45 -0.27 3.65 -4.62
C ILE A 45 -0.51 4.21 -6.02
N TYR A 46 -0.56 3.32 -7.00
CA TYR A 46 -0.83 3.64 -8.39
C TYR A 46 -2.14 3.00 -8.82
N LEU A 47 -2.97 3.72 -9.56
CA LEU A 47 -4.18 3.17 -10.18
C LEU A 47 -4.06 3.16 -11.70
N ILE A 48 -4.70 2.18 -12.33
CA ILE A 48 -4.79 2.06 -13.78
C ILE A 48 -5.89 3.00 -14.27
N THR A 49 -5.52 3.91 -15.16
CA THR A 49 -6.45 4.85 -15.82
C THR A 49 -7.05 4.25 -17.10
N GLU A 50 -8.05 4.90 -17.70
CA GLU A 50 -8.73 4.45 -18.93
C GLU A 50 -7.76 4.22 -20.12
N GLY A 51 -6.54 4.79 -20.07
CA GLY A 51 -5.47 4.57 -21.05
C GLY A 51 -4.50 3.43 -20.72
N GLN A 52 -4.81 2.57 -19.74
CA GLN A 52 -3.92 1.52 -19.19
C GLN A 52 -2.61 2.05 -18.58
N ASN A 53 -2.52 3.35 -18.31
CA ASN A 53 -1.37 3.95 -17.66
C ASN A 53 -1.55 3.91 -16.14
N LEU A 54 -0.46 3.57 -15.44
CA LEU A 54 -0.38 3.69 -13.99
C LEU A 54 -0.17 5.16 -13.62
N GLN A 55 -1.08 5.70 -12.82
CA GLN A 55 -0.99 7.03 -12.26
C GLN A 55 -0.82 6.94 -10.74
N LEU A 56 0.18 7.62 -10.20
CA LEU A 56 0.35 7.77 -8.75
C LEU A 56 -0.85 8.56 -8.21
N VAL A 57 -1.57 7.95 -7.27
CA VAL A 57 -2.75 8.58 -6.63
C VAL A 57 -2.49 8.98 -5.19
N GLU A 58 -1.49 8.36 -4.56
CA GLU A 58 -1.08 8.67 -3.19
C GLU A 58 0.33 8.16 -2.90
N SER A 59 1.09 8.88 -2.08
CA SER A 59 2.43 8.47 -1.65
C SER A 59 2.75 8.92 -0.22
N SER A 60 3.69 8.23 0.42
CA SER A 60 4.15 8.61 1.77
C SER A 60 5.03 9.86 1.78
N ASP A 61 5.67 10.16 0.64
CA ASP A 61 6.45 11.37 0.40
C ASP A 61 6.38 11.73 -1.08
N ASP A 62 5.69 12.82 -1.39
CA ASP A 62 5.49 13.30 -2.77
C ASP A 62 6.74 13.96 -3.36
N ALA A 63 7.68 14.38 -2.51
CA ALA A 63 8.88 15.09 -2.94
C ALA A 63 10.04 14.13 -3.26
N ASP A 64 10.11 12.99 -2.58
CA ASP A 64 11.17 11.99 -2.75
C ASP A 64 10.62 10.57 -2.77
N ASP A 65 10.60 9.97 -3.97
CA ASP A 65 10.18 8.59 -4.16
C ASP A 65 11.32 7.58 -3.93
N LEU A 66 12.53 8.04 -3.58
CA LEU A 66 13.74 7.25 -3.43
C LEU A 66 14.24 6.58 -4.72
N GLY A 67 13.82 7.03 -5.90
CA GLY A 67 14.06 6.33 -7.18
C GLY A 67 15.52 5.96 -7.49
N TRP A 68 16.50 6.63 -6.89
CA TRP A 68 17.93 6.32 -7.00
C TRP A 68 18.57 5.75 -5.72
N ASP A 69 17.91 5.91 -4.58
CA ASP A 69 18.45 5.64 -3.25
C ASP A 69 17.88 4.36 -2.60
N TYR A 70 16.88 3.74 -3.22
CA TYR A 70 16.34 2.46 -2.74
C TYR A 70 17.30 1.30 -3.03
N ASN A 71 17.43 0.40 -2.07
CA ASN A 71 18.16 -0.87 -2.20
C ASN A 71 17.21 -2.08 -2.33
N GLY A 72 15.93 -1.93 -1.96
CA GLY A 72 14.90 -2.93 -2.14
C GLY A 72 13.58 -2.32 -2.60
N GLU A 73 12.87 -3.01 -3.49
CA GLU A 73 11.55 -2.61 -3.98
C GLU A 73 10.64 -3.84 -4.08
N LEU A 74 9.40 -3.74 -3.58
CA LEU A 74 8.35 -4.72 -3.79
C LEU A 74 7.14 -4.08 -4.46
N LYS A 75 6.44 -4.88 -5.26
CA LYS A 75 5.28 -4.45 -6.04
C LYS A 75 4.15 -5.46 -5.87
N PHE A 76 2.98 -4.97 -5.49
CA PHE A 76 1.79 -5.79 -5.27
C PHE A 76 0.63 -5.27 -6.12
N SER A 77 0.05 -6.15 -6.92
CA SER A 77 -1.10 -5.80 -7.76
C SER A 77 -2.34 -5.57 -6.89
N ILE A 78 -3.01 -4.45 -7.08
CA ILE A 78 -4.33 -4.22 -6.49
C ILE A 78 -5.35 -4.85 -7.42
N THR A 79 -6.09 -5.86 -6.94
CA THR A 79 -7.09 -6.57 -7.74
C THR A 79 -8.50 -6.35 -7.20
N ASN A 80 -9.47 -6.16 -8.10
CA ASN A 80 -10.88 -6.07 -7.70
C ASN A 80 -11.49 -7.46 -7.45
N SER A 81 -12.75 -7.50 -7.02
CA SER A 81 -13.52 -8.73 -6.79
C SER A 81 -13.67 -9.62 -8.03
N MET A 82 -13.47 -9.08 -9.22
CA MET A 82 -13.45 -9.81 -10.50
C MET A 82 -12.05 -10.30 -10.88
N ASN A 83 -11.07 -10.21 -9.97
CA ASN A 83 -9.67 -10.55 -10.18
C ASN A 83 -9.01 -9.74 -11.32
N GLN A 84 -9.54 -8.55 -11.60
CA GLN A 84 -8.95 -7.63 -12.55
C GLN A 84 -8.00 -6.70 -11.80
N GLN A 85 -6.79 -6.55 -12.31
CA GLN A 85 -5.85 -5.57 -11.78
C GLN A 85 -6.38 -4.17 -12.05
N ILE A 86 -6.49 -3.37 -10.99
CA ILE A 86 -6.93 -1.98 -11.03
C ILE A 86 -5.84 -1.01 -10.57
N GLY A 87 -4.73 -1.53 -10.05
CA GLY A 87 -3.63 -0.71 -9.56
C GLY A 87 -2.42 -1.52 -9.09
N LEU A 88 -1.53 -0.82 -8.39
CA LEU A 88 -0.27 -1.33 -7.88
C LEU A 88 0.11 -0.60 -6.60
N ILE A 89 0.54 -1.33 -5.57
CA ILE A 89 1.27 -0.76 -4.43
C ILE A 89 2.76 -0.99 -4.65
N VAL A 90 3.55 0.05 -4.50
CA VAL A 90 5.01 0.01 -4.54
C VAL A 90 5.54 0.35 -3.17
N VAL A 91 6.47 -0.46 -2.67
CA VAL A 91 7.12 -0.27 -1.37
C VAL A 91 8.63 -0.27 -1.60
N ARG A 92 9.33 0.72 -1.05
CA ARG A 92 10.77 0.90 -1.20
C ARG A 92 11.46 0.94 0.16
N SER A 93 12.67 0.40 0.17
CA SER A 93 13.56 0.40 1.33
C SER A 93 14.97 0.82 0.92
N LYS A 94 15.63 1.61 1.78
CA LYS A 94 17.05 1.92 1.73
C LYS A 94 17.90 0.78 2.31
N GLN A 95 17.29 -0.21 2.96
CA GLN A 95 18.01 -1.36 3.51
C GLN A 95 18.25 -2.43 2.43
N ALA A 96 19.45 -3.02 2.41
CA ALA A 96 19.85 -3.99 1.40
C ALA A 96 19.16 -5.37 1.53
N ILE A 97 18.65 -5.70 2.72
CA ILE A 97 17.89 -6.92 3.01
C ILE A 97 16.71 -6.50 3.89
N ALA A 98 15.67 -5.95 3.26
CA ALA A 98 14.58 -5.30 3.97
C ALA A 98 13.35 -6.21 4.17
N PHE A 99 13.02 -7.04 3.17
CA PHE A 99 11.73 -7.71 3.12
C PHE A 99 11.86 -9.21 3.39
N ASP A 100 11.04 -9.73 4.30
CA ASP A 100 10.88 -11.16 4.53
C ASP A 100 9.56 -11.71 3.95
N VAL A 101 9.35 -13.03 4.06
CA VAL A 101 8.16 -13.71 3.50
C VAL A 101 6.86 -13.23 4.17
N THR A 102 6.93 -12.80 5.43
CA THR A 102 5.80 -12.26 6.19
C THR A 102 5.40 -10.88 5.66
N ASP A 103 6.38 -10.06 5.29
CA ASP A 103 6.13 -8.76 4.66
C ASP A 103 5.38 -8.92 3.34
N VAL A 104 5.80 -9.89 2.53
CA VAL A 104 5.16 -10.19 1.25
C VAL A 104 3.68 -10.51 1.45
N THR A 105 3.37 -11.43 2.35
CA THR A 105 1.97 -11.83 2.62
C THR A 105 1.12 -10.71 3.22
N THR A 106 1.72 -9.87 4.08
CA THR A 106 1.02 -8.74 4.70
C THR A 106 0.70 -7.66 3.67
N LEU A 107 1.67 -7.27 2.85
CA LEU A 107 1.50 -6.25 1.81
C LEU A 107 0.56 -6.72 0.70
N GLU A 108 0.58 -8.00 0.36
CA GLU A 108 -0.40 -8.62 -0.55
C GLU A 108 -1.82 -8.53 0.02
N THR A 109 -2.01 -8.85 1.32
CA THR A 109 -3.31 -8.72 1.99
C THR A 109 -3.82 -7.27 1.99
N ILE A 110 -2.94 -6.29 2.17
CA ILE A 110 -3.28 -4.87 2.11
C ILE A 110 -3.71 -4.46 0.69
N ALA A 111 -2.97 -4.92 -0.33
CA ALA A 111 -3.31 -4.65 -1.74
C ALA A 111 -4.69 -5.23 -2.11
N ASP A 112 -4.99 -6.45 -1.66
CA ASP A 112 -6.28 -7.08 -1.86
C ASP A 112 -7.41 -6.33 -1.14
N ALA A 113 -7.19 -5.94 0.12
CA ALA A 113 -8.18 -5.18 0.89
C ALA A 113 -8.51 -3.85 0.21
N ILE A 114 -7.50 -3.13 -0.27
CA ILE A 114 -7.69 -1.89 -1.05
C ILE A 114 -8.52 -2.17 -2.30
N GLY A 115 -8.23 -3.25 -3.03
CA GLY A 115 -8.94 -3.61 -4.25
C GLY A 115 -10.44 -3.88 -4.04
N GLN A 116 -10.81 -4.51 -2.93
CA GLN A 116 -12.22 -4.72 -2.56
C GLN A 116 -12.96 -3.42 -2.26
N ILE A 117 -12.28 -2.45 -1.63
CA ILE A 117 -12.87 -1.14 -1.27
C ILE A 117 -13.15 -0.32 -2.52
N CYS A 118 -12.20 -0.28 -3.45
CA CYS A 118 -12.33 0.48 -4.70
C CYS A 118 -13.51 0.02 -5.56
N TYR A 119 -13.92 -1.24 -5.47
CA TYR A 119 -15.05 -1.78 -6.23
C TYR A 119 -16.40 -1.65 -5.50
N SER A 120 -16.39 -1.43 -4.19
CA SER A 120 -17.61 -1.37 -3.37
C SER A 120 -18.25 0.03 -3.32
N ASN A 121 -17.57 1.06 -3.85
CA ASN A 121 -18.07 2.43 -4.03
C ASN A 121 -18.43 2.69 -5.49
#